data_AF-A0A0F9B257-F1
#
_entry.id   AF-A0A0F9B257-F1
#
_cell.length_a   1.000
_cell.length_b   1.000
_cell.length_c   1.000
_cell.angle_alpha   90.00
_cell.angle_beta   90.00
_cell.angle_gamma   90.00
#
_symmetry.space_group_name_H-M   'P 1'
#
loop_
_entity.id
_entity.type
_entity.pdbx_description
1 polymer ?
#
loop_
_entity_poly.entity_id
_entity_poly.type
_entity_poly.pdbx_seq_one_letter_code
_entity_poly.pdbx_strand_id
1 'polypeptide(L)'
;MAWSDQTKEALHQWLAPDTWYNGNPQDDARFSVFVASVWNDEHSVWDETRTRERITQEGIKLHPGCDDLAKQVAKSRVSEGTAILDFLSHVRKKGQFALLEM
;
A
#
# COMPACT_ATOMS: atom_id res chain seq x y z
N MET A 1 2.27 6.43 14.91
CA MET A 1 2.50 7.57 14.00
C MET A 1 1.31 7.79 13.06
N ALA A 2 0.94 9.01 12.71
CA ALA A 2 -0.14 9.26 11.74
C ALA A 2 0.43 9.27 10.32
N TRP A 3 -0.26 8.64 9.36
CA TRP A 3 0.08 8.80 7.94
C TRP A 3 -0.20 10.25 7.53
N SER A 4 0.60 10.77 6.60
CA SER A 4 0.34 12.05 5.96
C SER A 4 -0.97 12.00 5.16
N ASP A 5 -1.50 13.17 4.82
CA ASP A 5 -2.71 13.22 3.99
C ASP A 5 -2.45 12.68 2.58
N GLN A 6 -1.21 12.77 2.09
CA GLN A 6 -0.80 12.14 0.83
C GLN A 6 -0.91 10.61 0.89
N THR A 7 -0.42 9.99 1.97
CA THR A 7 -0.50 8.53 2.12
C THR A 7 -1.95 8.06 2.29
N LYS A 8 -2.78 8.82 3.03
CA LYS A 8 -4.21 8.53 3.13
C LYS A 8 -4.92 8.65 1.79
N GLU A 9 -4.60 9.68 1.01
CA GLU A 9 -5.15 9.87 -0.33
C GLU A 9 -4.73 8.75 -1.26
N ALA A 10 -3.45 8.33 -1.23
CA ALA A 10 -2.98 7.21 -2.03
C ALA A 10 -3.70 5.89 -1.67
N LEU A 11 -3.95 5.65 -0.37
CA LEU A 11 -4.78 4.51 0.06
C LEU A 11 -6.20 4.61 -0.50
N HIS A 12 -6.83 5.79 -0.37
CA HIS A 12 -8.18 6.02 -0.85
C HIS A 12 -8.28 5.80 -2.37
N GLN A 13 -7.36 6.39 -3.14
CA GLN A 13 -7.32 6.25 -4.60
C GLN A 13 -7.15 4.79 -5.04
N TRP A 14 -6.35 4.00 -4.32
CA TRP A 14 -6.19 2.58 -4.60
C TRP A 14 -7.48 1.79 -4.31
N LEU A 15 -8.15 2.05 -3.19
CA LEU A 15 -9.32 1.28 -2.75
C LEU A 15 -10.66 1.78 -3.33
N ALA A 16 -10.74 3.02 -3.82
CA ALA A 16 -11.97 3.62 -4.34
C ALA A 16 -12.64 2.87 -5.51
N PRO A 17 -11.92 2.34 -6.51
CA PRO A 17 -12.55 1.68 -7.65
C PRO A 17 -13.07 0.29 -7.30
N ASP A 18 -14.24 -0.12 -7.78
CA ASP A 18 -14.84 -1.46 -7.54
C ASP A 18 -14.01 -2.65 -8.07
N THR A 19 -12.86 -2.38 -8.69
CA THR A 19 -11.90 -3.37 -9.18
C THR A 19 -10.70 -3.57 -8.25
N TRP A 20 -10.61 -2.83 -7.14
CA TRP A 20 -9.45 -2.80 -6.23
C TRP A 20 -8.97 -4.18 -5.74
N TYR A 21 -9.83 -5.18 -5.75
CA TYR A 21 -9.57 -6.56 -5.31
C TYR A 21 -9.22 -7.54 -6.43
N ASN A 22 -9.38 -7.17 -7.71
CA ASN A 22 -9.31 -8.10 -8.84
C ASN A 22 -7.94 -8.16 -9.54
N GLY A 23 -6.95 -7.38 -9.07
CA GLY A 23 -5.61 -7.34 -9.67
C GLY A 23 -5.57 -6.64 -11.02
N ASN A 24 -6.43 -5.64 -11.26
CA ASN A 24 -6.31 -4.77 -12.43
C ASN A 24 -4.96 -4.03 -12.40
N PRO A 25 -4.19 -3.99 -13.51
CA PRO A 25 -2.92 -3.28 -13.58
C PRO A 25 -2.97 -1.82 -13.10
N GLN A 26 -4.09 -1.12 -13.29
CA GLN A 26 -4.24 0.24 -12.77
C GLN A 26 -4.29 0.30 -11.25
N ASP A 27 -4.92 -0.69 -10.62
CA ASP A 27 -5.03 -0.77 -9.17
C ASP A 27 -3.71 -1.22 -8.54
N ASP A 28 -2.93 -2.06 -9.24
CA ASP A 28 -1.56 -2.40 -8.87
C ASP A 28 -0.62 -1.19 -8.90
N ALA A 29 -0.76 -0.32 -9.90
CA ALA A 29 -0.01 0.93 -9.97
C ALA A 29 -0.36 1.85 -8.79
N ARG A 30 -1.65 1.99 -8.46
CA ARG A 30 -2.12 2.78 -7.31
C ARG A 30 -1.65 2.18 -5.98
N PHE A 31 -1.69 0.86 -5.85
CA PHE A 31 -1.14 0.16 -4.69
C PHE A 31 0.37 0.46 -4.52
N SER A 32 1.14 0.41 -5.60
CA SER A 32 2.57 0.74 -5.57
C SER A 32 2.83 2.19 -5.13
N VAL A 33 2.00 3.15 -5.56
CA VAL A 33 2.05 4.55 -5.11
C VAL A 33 1.73 4.67 -3.62
N PHE A 34 0.73 3.93 -3.12
CA PHE A 34 0.45 3.85 -1.68
C PHE A 34 1.65 3.32 -0.90
N VAL A 35 2.26 2.21 -1.33
CA VAL A 35 3.44 1.63 -0.66
C VAL A 35 4.61 2.63 -0.64
N ALA A 36 4.88 3.31 -1.75
CA ALA A 36 5.92 4.34 -1.82
C ALA A 36 5.64 5.53 -0.87
N SER A 37 4.37 5.91 -0.71
CA SER A 37 3.96 6.97 0.22
C SER A 37 4.19 6.56 1.68
N VAL A 38 3.84 5.32 2.04
CA VAL A 38 4.13 4.77 3.38
C VAL A 38 5.63 4.72 3.64
N TRP A 39 6.44 4.28 2.66
CA TRP A 39 7.89 4.26 2.77
C TRP A 39 8.47 5.64 3.13
N ASN A 40 7.95 6.68 2.46
CA ASN A 40 8.38 8.06 2.65
C ASN A 40 7.97 8.59 4.04
N ASP A 41 6.74 8.33 4.48
CA ASP A 41 6.23 8.77 5.78
C ASP A 41 6.92 8.04 6.96
N GLU A 42 7.06 6.72 6.86
CA GLU A 42 7.52 5.87 7.96
C GLU A 42 9.03 5.58 7.91
N HIS A 43 9.77 6.22 6.99
CA HIS A 43 11.23 6.11 6.88
C HIS A 43 11.72 4.65 6.80
N SER A 44 11.00 3.79 6.08
CA SER A 44 11.23 2.33 5.98
C SER A 44 10.74 1.47 7.15
N VAL A 45 10.00 2.03 8.12
CA VAL A 45 9.29 1.22 9.11
C VAL A 45 7.95 0.80 8.49
N TRP A 46 7.64 -0.49 8.50
CA TRP A 46 6.37 -1.03 8.01
C TRP A 46 5.75 -1.90 9.09
N ASP A 47 4.77 -1.34 9.79
CA ASP A 47 3.95 -2.13 10.72
C ASP A 47 2.88 -2.88 9.93
N GLU A 48 3.14 -4.15 9.65
CA GLU A 48 2.21 -5.01 8.90
C GLU A 48 0.83 -5.10 9.54
N THR A 49 0.78 -5.21 10.88
CA THR A 49 -0.49 -5.39 11.61
C THR A 49 -1.34 -4.15 11.44
N ARG A 50 -0.75 -2.99 11.73
CA ARG A 50 -1.44 -1.71 11.65
C ARG A 50 -1.83 -1.33 10.22
N THR A 51 -0.97 -1.64 9.26
CA THR A 51 -1.25 -1.38 7.84
C THR A 51 -2.41 -2.26 7.36
N ARG A 52 -2.41 -3.54 7.73
CA ARG A 52 -3.52 -4.45 7.43
C ARG A 52 -4.84 -3.98 8.00
N GLU A 53 -4.84 -3.54 9.26
CA GLU A 53 -6.03 -2.99 9.91
C GLU A 53 -6.56 -1.76 9.18
N ARG A 54 -5.68 -0.83 8.79
CA ARG A 54 -6.07 0.39 8.07
C ARG A 54 -6.62 0.13 6.68
N ILE A 55 -5.97 -0.73 5.90
CA ILE A 55 -6.47 -1.13 4.58
C ILE A 55 -7.84 -1.79 4.72
N THR A 56 -8.00 -2.69 5.70
CA THR A 56 -9.27 -3.37 5.97
C THR A 56 -10.37 -2.36 6.32
N GLN A 57 -10.08 -1.43 7.24
CA GLN A 57 -11.05 -0.41 7.68
C GLN A 57 -11.48 0.51 6.55
N GLU A 58 -10.52 1.02 5.76
CA GLU A 58 -10.86 1.92 4.65
C GLU A 58 -11.59 1.15 3.53
N GLY A 59 -11.21 -0.09 3.25
CA GLY A 59 -11.92 -0.96 2.31
C GLY A 59 -13.38 -1.20 2.70
N ILE A 60 -13.66 -1.50 3.97
CA ILE A 60 -15.02 -1.67 4.50
C ILE A 60 -15.82 -0.37 4.43
N LYS A 61 -15.17 0.75 4.73
CA LYS A 61 -15.80 2.08 4.70
C LYS A 61 -16.20 2.49 3.28
N LEU A 62 -15.36 2.19 2.29
CA LEU A 62 -15.62 2.49 0.88
C LEU A 62 -16.59 1.50 0.25
N HIS A 63 -16.55 0.23 0.67
CA HIS A 63 -17.34 -0.86 0.11
C HIS A 63 -18.08 -1.63 1.23
N PRO A 64 -19.20 -1.10 1.75
CA PRO A 64 -19.97 -1.77 2.80
C PRO A 64 -20.43 -3.17 2.37
N GLY A 65 -20.18 -4.17 3.22
CA GLY A 65 -20.53 -5.58 2.95
C GLY A 65 -19.39 -6.41 2.32
N CYS A 66 -18.23 -5.80 2.07
CA CYS A 66 -17.04 -6.49 1.57
C CYS A 66 -16.03 -6.87 2.68
N ASP A 67 -16.44 -7.02 3.93
CA ASP A 67 -15.57 -7.23 5.10
C ASP A 67 -14.54 -8.34 4.93
N ASP A 68 -14.96 -9.51 4.45
CA ASP A 68 -14.07 -10.66 4.29
C ASP A 68 -13.12 -10.47 3.11
N LEU A 69 -13.60 -9.84 2.03
CA LEU A 69 -12.78 -9.48 0.87
C LEU A 69 -11.72 -8.44 1.24
N ALA A 70 -12.09 -7.40 2.01
CA ALA A 70 -11.19 -6.40 2.56
C ALA A 70 -10.09 -7.01 3.41
N LYS A 71 -10.43 -7.93 4.32
CA LYS A 71 -9.44 -8.66 5.13
C LYS A 71 -8.50 -9.50 4.26
N GLN A 72 -9.04 -10.22 3.27
CA GLN A 72 -8.25 -11.09 2.39
C GLN A 72 -7.26 -10.29 1.55
N VAL A 73 -7.73 -9.23 0.90
CA VAL A 73 -6.87 -8.36 0.07
C VAL A 73 -5.86 -7.64 0.95
N ALA A 74 -6.26 -7.09 2.10
CA ALA A 74 -5.32 -6.45 3.03
C ALA A 74 -4.23 -7.43 3.47
N LYS A 75 -4.56 -8.69 3.77
CA LYS A 75 -3.57 -9.70 4.11
C LYS A 75 -2.59 -9.95 2.96
N SER A 76 -3.09 -10.16 1.74
CA SER A 76 -2.27 -10.45 0.56
C SER A 76 -1.35 -9.27 0.20
N ARG A 77 -1.93 -8.06 0.13
CA ARG A 77 -1.23 -6.86 -0.31
C ARG A 77 -0.25 -6.33 0.71
N VAL A 78 -0.49 -6.52 2.01
CA VAL A 78 0.51 -6.13 3.03
C VAL A 78 1.81 -6.91 2.85
N SER A 79 1.75 -8.21 2.57
CA SER A 79 2.95 -9.00 2.30
C SER A 79 3.68 -8.56 1.04
N GLU A 80 2.95 -8.19 -0.01
CA GLU A 80 3.52 -7.62 -1.25
C GLU A 80 4.18 -6.25 -0.98
N GLY A 81 3.51 -5.39 -0.21
CA GLY A 81 4.02 -4.09 0.21
C GLY A 81 5.32 -4.21 1.01
N THR A 82 5.42 -5.17 1.93
CA THR A 82 6.66 -5.48 2.66
C THR A 82 7.81 -5.76 1.69
N ALA A 83 7.59 -6.60 0.67
CA ALA A 83 8.63 -6.95 -0.30
C ALA A 83 9.10 -5.74 -1.14
N ILE A 84 8.17 -4.88 -1.54
CA ILE A 84 8.48 -3.62 -2.25
C ILE A 84 9.31 -2.70 -1.36
N LEU A 85 8.96 -2.58 -0.07
CA LEU A 85 9.68 -1.73 0.88
C LEU A 85 11.08 -2.23 1.17
N ASP A 86 11.26 -3.54 1.31
CA ASP A 86 12.57 -4.16 1.46
C ASP A 86 13.45 -3.86 0.25
N PHE A 87 12.89 -3.96 -0.95
CA PHE A 87 13.57 -3.60 -2.19
C PHE A 87 13.97 -2.12 -2.22
N LEU A 88 13.03 -1.19 -1.96
CA LEU A 88 13.31 0.26 -1.93
C LEU A 88 14.37 0.62 -0.89
N SER A 89 14.30 0.00 0.29
CA SER A 89 15.26 0.20 1.37
C SER A 89 16.65 -0.32 1.00
N HIS A 90 16.74 -1.44 0.28
CA HIS A 90 18.01 -1.98 -0.22
C HIS A 90 18.63 -1.12 -1.31
N VAL A 91 17.82 -0.65 -2.28
CA VAL A 91 18.25 0.28 -3.33
C VAL A 91 18.79 1.56 -2.71
N ARG A 92 18.09 2.11 -1.70
CA ARG A 92 18.52 3.30 -0.95
C ARG A 92 19.88 3.09 -0.28
N LYS A 93 20.05 1.97 0.43
CA LYS A 93 21.33 1.64 1.11
C LYS A 93 22.50 1.50 0.14
N LYS A 94 22.24 1.02 -1.08
CA LYS A 94 23.28 0.86 -2.12
C LYS A 94 23.52 2.12 -2.95
N GLY A 95 22.73 3.18 -2.76
CA GLY A 95 22.82 4.39 -3.59
C GLY A 95 22.45 4.15 -5.06
N GLN A 96 21.61 3.14 -5.33
CA GLN A 96 21.31 2.68 -6.70
C GLN A 96 19.99 3.24 -7.25
N PHE A 97 19.57 4.43 -6.82
CA PHE A 97 18.29 5.02 -7.24
C PHE A 97 18.19 5.25 -8.76
N ALA A 98 19.31 5.37 -9.46
CA ALA A 98 19.35 5.41 -10.93
C ALA A 98 18.68 4.19 -11.60
N LEU A 99 18.56 3.06 -10.90
CA LEU A 99 17.83 1.88 -11.39
C LEU A 99 16.31 2.04 -11.39
N LEU A 100 15.78 3.07 -10.74
CA LEU A 100 14.35 3.36 -10.65
C LEU A 100 13.90 4.48 -11.62
N GLU A 101 14.83 5.10 -12.34
CA GLU A 101 14.58 6.20 -13.29
C GLU A 101 14.48 5.73 -14.75
N MET A 102 14.43 4.42 -15.00
CA MET A 102 14.26 3.82 -16.34
C MET A 102 12.80 3.69 -16.74
#